data_AF-A0A4Y2EXK7-F1
#
_entry.id   AF-A0A4Y2EXK7-F1
#
_cell.length_a   1.000
_cell.length_b   1.000
_cell.length_c   1.000
_cell.angle_alpha   90.00
_cell.angle_beta   90.00
_cell.angle_gamma   90.00
#
_symmetry.space_group_name_H-M   'P 1'
#
loop_
_entity.id
_entity.type
_entity.pdbx_description
1 polymer ?
#
loop_
_entity_poly.entity_id
_entity_poly.type
_entity_poly.pdbx_seq_one_letter_code
_entity_poly.pdbx_strand_id
1 'polypeptide(L)'
;MGVKFLFMDDNARPHRANIVDECLQSEDITRMDWPAYSPDLNAIEHVWDMLGRRIAARQPPPTCLPELRRALLDVIFPKIRLMI
;
A
#
# COMPACT_ATOMS: atom_id res chain seq x y z
N MET A 1 -25.34 -4.00 -9.23
CA MET A 1 -24.90 -3.93 -7.83
C MET A 1 -23.41 -3.63 -7.84
N GLY A 2 -23.00 -2.47 -7.34
CA GLY A 2 -21.59 -2.05 -7.36
C GLY A 2 -20.74 -2.93 -6.44
N VAL A 3 -19.47 -3.08 -6.78
CA VAL A 3 -18.48 -3.82 -5.97
C VAL A 3 -18.35 -3.15 -4.61
N LYS A 4 -18.65 -3.89 -3.52
CA LYS A 4 -18.35 -3.44 -2.16
C LYS A 4 -16.83 -3.53 -1.97
N PHE A 5 -16.17 -2.39 -1.78
CA PHE A 5 -14.74 -2.37 -1.49
C PHE A 5 -14.52 -2.77 -0.02
N LEU A 6 -13.53 -3.63 0.21
CA LEU A 6 -13.06 -4.02 1.54
C LEU A 6 -11.66 -3.45 1.76
N PHE A 7 -11.45 -2.80 2.89
CA PHE A 7 -10.14 -2.31 3.30
C PHE A 7 -9.32 -3.45 3.91
N MET A 8 -8.10 -3.66 3.41
CA MET A 8 -7.17 -4.67 3.89
C MET A 8 -6.01 -4.00 4.63
N ASP A 9 -5.67 -4.49 5.81
CA ASP A 9 -4.46 -4.16 6.57
C ASP A 9 -3.82 -5.42 7.17
N ASP A 10 -2.65 -5.27 7.78
CA ASP A 10 -1.80 -6.36 8.31
C ASP A 10 -2.06 -6.69 9.80
N ASN A 11 -3.14 -6.17 10.40
CA ASN A 11 -3.42 -6.25 11.84
C ASN A 11 -2.32 -5.66 12.76
N ALA A 12 -1.41 -4.81 12.29
CA ALA A 12 -0.43 -4.19 13.17
C ALA A 12 -1.11 -3.45 14.35
N ARG A 13 -0.46 -3.43 15.52
CA ARG A 13 -1.06 -2.86 16.75
C ARG A 13 -1.66 -1.45 16.55
N PRO A 14 -1.01 -0.51 15.82
CA PRO A 14 -1.60 0.80 15.55
C PRO A 14 -2.89 0.75 14.74
N HIS A 15 -3.02 -0.20 13.80
CA HIS A 15 -4.22 -0.37 12.96
C HIS A 15 -5.42 -0.93 13.76
N ARG A 16 -5.16 -1.47 14.96
CA ARG A 16 -6.18 -2.02 15.87
C ARG A 16 -6.47 -1.12 17.08
N ALA A 17 -6.00 0.13 17.04
CA ALA A 17 -6.39 1.12 18.04
C ALA A 17 -7.85 1.56 17.83
N ASN A 18 -8.58 1.80 18.93
CA ASN A 18 -10.00 2.20 18.86
C ASN A 18 -10.24 3.42 17.98
N ILE A 19 -9.33 4.41 18.01
CA ILE A 19 -9.41 5.62 17.18
C ILE A 19 -9.37 5.30 15.67
N VAL A 20 -8.70 4.22 15.27
CA VAL A 20 -8.67 3.77 13.88
C VAL A 20 -10.00 3.10 13.51
N ASP A 21 -10.54 2.25 14.39
CA ASP A 21 -11.82 1.61 14.16
C ASP A 21 -12.98 2.63 14.07
N GLU A 22 -12.98 3.65 14.95
CA GLU A 22 -13.95 4.76 14.91
C GLU A 22 -13.86 5.54 13.58
N CYS A 23 -12.64 5.81 13.10
CA CYS A 23 -12.40 6.49 11.83
C CYS A 23 -12.90 5.66 10.63
N LEU A 24 -12.62 4.36 10.60
CA LEU A 24 -13.10 3.48 9.53
C LEU A 24 -14.64 3.40 9.52
N GLN A 25 -15.26 3.37 10.69
CA GLN A 25 -16.73 3.40 10.82
C GLN A 25 -17.33 4.73 10.35
N SER A 26 -16.72 5.88 10.67
CA SER A 26 -17.24 7.19 10.24
C SER A 26 -17.18 7.38 8.73
N GLU A 27 -16.24 6.73 8.06
CA GLU A 27 -16.05 6.78 6.60
C GLU A 27 -16.82 5.66 5.86
N ASP A 28 -17.65 4.86 6.55
CA ASP A 28 -18.35 3.68 6.00
C ASP A 28 -17.39 2.66 5.34
N ILE A 29 -16.17 2.57 5.84
CA ILE A 29 -15.14 1.66 5.34
C ILE A 29 -15.25 0.32 6.07
N THR A 30 -15.66 -0.72 5.34
CA THR A 30 -15.63 -2.09 5.87
C THR A 30 -14.21 -2.65 5.79
N ARG A 31 -13.64 -3.03 6.94
CA ARG A 31 -12.35 -3.72 7.02
C ARG A 31 -12.51 -5.23 6.82
N MET A 32 -11.57 -5.84 6.11
CA MET A 32 -11.47 -7.29 5.95
C MET A 32 -10.88 -7.94 7.21
N ASP A 33 -11.45 -9.07 7.61
CA ASP A 33 -10.84 -9.92 8.63
C ASP A 33 -9.61 -10.61 8.03
N TRP A 34 -8.44 -10.36 8.62
CA TRP A 34 -7.17 -10.86 8.12
C TRP A 34 -6.52 -11.80 9.15
N PRO A 35 -5.93 -12.93 8.74
CA PRO A 35 -5.18 -13.79 9.67
C PRO A 35 -3.85 -13.13 10.08
N ALA A 36 -3.46 -13.29 11.34
CA ALA A 36 -2.15 -12.85 11.81
C ALA A 36 -1.02 -13.64 11.12
N TYR A 37 0.16 -13.01 11.01
CA TYR A 37 1.37 -13.64 10.46
C TYR A 37 1.23 -14.20 9.03
N SER A 38 0.40 -13.57 8.20
CA SER A 38 0.20 -13.95 6.79
C SER A 38 0.68 -12.85 5.83
N PRO A 39 1.99 -12.51 5.82
CA PRO A 39 2.54 -11.49 4.92
C PRO A 39 2.51 -11.93 3.45
N ASP A 40 2.53 -13.24 3.20
CA ASP A 40 2.40 -13.87 1.88
C ASP A 40 1.05 -13.57 1.21
N LEU A 41 0.01 -13.33 2.02
CA LEU A 41 -1.31 -12.97 1.52
C LEU A 41 -1.43 -11.46 1.25
N ASN A 42 -0.52 -10.62 1.78
CA ASN A 42 -0.65 -9.18 1.71
C ASN A 42 -0.12 -8.65 0.37
N ALA A 43 -1.03 -8.31 -0.53
CA ALA A 43 -0.70 -7.82 -1.86
C ALA A 43 0.22 -6.59 -1.86
N ILE A 44 0.22 -5.78 -0.79
CA ILE A 44 1.08 -4.60 -0.70
C ILE A 44 2.57 -4.98 -0.61
N GLU A 45 2.91 -6.13 -0.01
CA GLU A 45 4.29 -6.61 0.12
C GLU A 45 4.90 -6.88 -1.27
N HIS A 46 4.13 -7.49 -2.16
CA HIS A 46 4.53 -7.70 -3.55
C HIS A 46 4.71 -6.38 -4.31
N VAL A 47 3.85 -5.39 -4.05
CA VAL A 47 3.99 -4.05 -4.64
C VAL A 47 5.27 -3.39 -4.13
N TRP A 48 5.57 -3.47 -2.82
CA TRP A 48 6.78 -2.92 -2.23
C TRP A 48 8.06 -3.56 -2.80
N ASP A 49 8.11 -4.88 -2.92
CA ASP A 49 9.24 -5.58 -3.53
C ASP A 49 9.44 -5.15 -4.99
N MET A 50 8.37 -5.10 -5.79
CA MET A 50 8.43 -4.62 -7.16
C MET A 50 8.95 -3.17 -7.25
N LEU A 51 8.46 -2.27 -6.38
CA LEU A 51 8.91 -0.88 -6.32
C LEU A 51 10.39 -0.79 -5.95
N GLY A 52 10.81 -1.52 -4.92
CA GLY A 52 12.19 -1.59 -4.45
C GLY A 52 13.14 -2.04 -5.56
N ARG A 53 12.83 -3.14 -6.25
CA ARG A 53 13.64 -3.63 -7.39
C ARG A 53 13.76 -2.60 -8.50
N ARG A 54 12.66 -1.91 -8.85
CA ARG A 54 12.66 -0.89 -9.90
C ARG A 54 13.49 0.33 -9.54
N ILE A 55 13.45 0.75 -8.27
CA ILE A 55 14.26 1.87 -7.78
C ILE A 55 15.75 1.48 -7.73
N ALA A 56 16.06 0.29 -7.23
CA ALA A 56 17.43 -0.22 -7.16
C ALA A 56 18.07 -0.40 -8.55
N ALA A 57 17.27 -0.68 -9.58
CA ALA A 57 17.74 -0.81 -10.96
C ALA A 57 18.00 0.54 -11.67
N ARG A 58 17.68 1.70 -11.07
CA ARG A 58 17.90 3.01 -11.71
C ARG A 58 19.38 3.35 -11.76
N GLN A 59 19.77 4.06 -12.82
CA GLN A 59 21.12 4.56 -13.02
C GLN A 59 21.09 6.05 -13.36
N PRO A 60 21.63 6.94 -12.50
CA PRO A 60 22.18 6.65 -11.18
C PRO A 60 21.07 6.26 -10.17
N PRO A 61 21.40 5.50 -9.10
CA PRO A 61 20.45 5.27 -8.01
C PRO A 61 20.13 6.59 -7.28
N PRO A 62 18.93 6.76 -6.73
CA PRO A 62 18.61 7.93 -5.93
C PRO A 62 19.46 7.97 -4.66
N THR A 63 20.06 9.11 -4.38
CA THR A 63 20.98 9.31 -3.25
C THR A 63 20.42 10.24 -2.18
N CYS A 64 19.32 10.94 -2.48
CA CYS A 64 18.64 11.83 -1.55
C CYS A 64 17.12 11.67 -1.60
N LEU A 65 16.43 12.17 -0.56
CA LEU A 65 14.97 12.06 -0.45
C LEU A 65 14.20 12.68 -1.64
N PRO A 66 14.59 13.85 -2.19
CA PRO A 66 13.93 14.39 -3.39
C PRO A 66 14.04 13.47 -4.62
N GLU A 67 15.21 12.88 -4.85
CA GLU A 67 15.44 11.93 -5.95
C GLU A 67 14.64 10.65 -5.76
N LEU A 68 14.61 10.10 -4.53
CA LEU A 68 13.81 8.93 -4.20
C LEU A 68 12.32 9.20 -4.41
N ARG A 69 11.82 10.36 -3.96
CA ARG A 69 10.43 10.78 -4.18
C ARG A 69 10.11 10.85 -5.67
N ARG A 70 10.95 11.51 -6.47
CA ARG A 70 10.77 11.56 -7.93
C ARG A 70 10.74 10.15 -8.52
N ALA A 71 11.69 9.30 -8.10
CA ALA A 71 11.80 7.95 -8.60
C ALA A 71 10.55 7.11 -8.29
N LEU A 72 10.00 7.21 -7.09
CA LEU A 72 8.75 6.55 -6.70
C LEU A 72 7.58 7.00 -7.58
N LEU A 73 7.40 8.32 -7.79
CA LEU A 73 6.31 8.86 -8.58
C LEU A 73 6.38 8.40 -10.05
N ASP A 74 7.57 8.38 -10.64
CA ASP A 74 7.77 7.90 -12.01
C ASP A 74 7.42 6.40 -12.16
N VAL A 75 7.58 5.60 -11.10
CA VAL A 75 7.25 4.17 -11.13
C VAL A 75 5.76 3.92 -10.89
N ILE A 76 5.14 4.72 -10.00
CA ILE A 76 3.76 4.52 -9.55
C ILE A 76 2.74 5.09 -10.54
N PHE A 77 2.89 6.33 -10.98
CA PHE A 77 1.86 7.02 -11.77
C PHE A 77 1.57 6.42 -13.15
N PRO A 78 2.56 5.94 -13.93
CA PRO A 78 2.28 5.30 -15.21
C PRO A 78 1.49 4.00 -15.06
N LYS A 79 1.60 3.32 -13.90
CA LYS A 79 0.96 2.04 -13.65
C LYS A 79 -0.46 2.17 -13.12
N ILE A 80 -0.73 3.16 -12.26
CA ILE A 80 -2.09 3.40 -11.75
C ILE A 80 -3.01 3.87 -12.88
N ARG A 81 -2.51 4.69 -13.82
CA ARG A 81 -3.30 5.16 -14.98
C ARG A 81 -3.74 4.05 -15.95
N LEU A 82 -3.17 2.86 -15.88
CA LEU A 82 -3.56 1.69 -16.70
C LEU A 82 -4.59 0.78 -16.01
N MET A 83 -4.92 1.05 -14.74
CA MET A 83 -5.83 0.22 -13.92
C MET A 83 -7.11 0.96 -13.49
N ILE A 84 -7.31 2.20 -13.97
CA ILE A 84 -8.57 2.96 -13.88
C ILE A 84 -9.09 3.28 -15.29
#